data_AF-W1J6M2-F1
#
_entry.id   AF-W1J6M2-F1
#
_cell.length_a   1.000
_cell.length_b   1.000
_cell.length_c   1.000
_cell.angle_alpha   90.00
_cell.angle_beta   90.00
_cell.angle_gamma   90.00
#
_symmetry.space_group_name_H-M   'P 1'
#
loop_
_entity.id
_entity.type
_entity.pdbx_description
1 polymer ?
#
loop_
_entity_poly.entity_id
_entity_poly.type
_entity_poly.pdbx_seq_one_letter_code
_entity_poly.pdbx_strand_id
1 'polypeptide(L)'
;MNLVSISKVLLFPEDNPEGWFYLPPDDSRWNLKTEGVFSLDSVDFHYDSDEFLPVQAKEGGWIETLDNASIEEIIENARIQLGNPSINELFNAFLFYFQDDAFIEF
;
A
#
# COMPACT_ATOMS: atom_id res chain seq x y z
N MET A 1 -13.86 7.42 2.26
CA MET A 1 -12.92 6.56 1.54
C MET A 1 -13.48 5.15 1.51
N ASN A 2 -13.27 4.41 0.42
CA ASN A 2 -13.75 3.03 0.29
C ASN A 2 -12.62 2.06 0.61
N LEU A 3 -12.97 0.92 1.19
CA LEU A 3 -12.03 -0.18 1.39
C LEU A 3 -11.65 -0.82 0.05
N VAL A 4 -10.39 -1.21 -0.08
CA VAL A 4 -9.85 -1.89 -1.27
C VAL A 4 -8.89 -3.00 -0.84
N SER A 5 -8.97 -4.17 -1.47
CA SER A 5 -8.09 -5.28 -1.15
C SER A 5 -6.68 -5.05 -1.70
N ILE A 6 -5.66 -5.58 -1.00
CA ILE A 6 -4.27 -5.59 -1.50
C ILE A 6 -4.20 -6.15 -2.92
N SER A 7 -4.95 -7.21 -3.24
CA SER A 7 -5.00 -7.76 -4.60
C SER A 7 -5.42 -6.75 -5.66
N LYS A 8 -6.38 -5.88 -5.35
CA LYS A 8 -6.88 -4.90 -6.31
C LYS A 8 -5.86 -3.77 -6.47
N VAL A 9 -5.26 -3.33 -5.36
CA VAL A 9 -4.18 -2.33 -5.33
C VAL A 9 -3.00 -2.75 -6.21
N LEU A 10 -2.61 -4.03 -6.16
CA LEU A 10 -1.45 -4.53 -6.91
C LEU A 10 -1.76 -4.88 -8.37
N LEU A 11 -3.01 -5.25 -8.69
CA LEU A 11 -3.39 -5.62 -10.06
C LEU A 11 -3.70 -4.40 -10.93
N PHE A 12 -4.22 -3.34 -10.33
CA PHE A 12 -4.67 -2.13 -11.02
C PHE A 12 -4.13 -0.89 -10.31
N PRO A 13 -2.79 -0.73 -10.22
CA PRO A 13 -2.20 0.38 -9.49
C PRO A 13 -2.62 1.75 -10.04
N GLU A 14 -2.91 1.86 -11.34
CA GLU A 14 -3.41 3.06 -11.99
C GLU A 14 -4.81 3.50 -11.53
N ASP A 15 -5.58 2.60 -10.92
CA ASP A 15 -6.91 2.89 -10.37
C ASP A 15 -6.86 3.35 -8.90
N ASN A 16 -5.68 3.28 -8.27
CA ASN A 16 -5.53 3.65 -6.87
C ASN A 16 -5.66 5.17 -6.69
N PRO A 17 -6.31 5.63 -5.61
CA PRO A 17 -6.21 7.02 -5.21
C PRO A 17 -4.76 7.41 -4.88
N GLU A 18 -4.43 8.67 -5.13
CA GLU A 18 -3.18 9.27 -4.65
C GLU A 18 -3.09 9.23 -3.12
N GLY A 19 -1.84 9.26 -2.63
CA GLY A 19 -1.52 9.29 -1.21
C GLY A 19 -1.24 7.90 -0.62
N TRP A 20 -1.45 7.78 0.68
CA TRP A 20 -0.94 6.66 1.49
C TRP A 20 -1.96 5.55 1.68
N PHE A 21 -1.52 4.31 1.49
CA PHE A 21 -2.33 3.13 1.76
C PHE A 21 -2.21 2.69 3.21
N TYR A 22 -3.34 2.63 3.91
CA TYR A 22 -3.42 2.22 5.31
C TYR A 22 -3.95 0.79 5.42
N LEU A 23 -3.31 0.00 6.28
CA LEU A 23 -3.66 -1.41 6.53
C LEU A 23 -3.79 -1.71 8.02
N PRO A 24 -4.48 -2.82 8.41
CA PRO A 24 -4.52 -3.27 9.80
C PRO A 24 -3.11 -3.46 10.38
N PRO A 25 -2.88 -3.17 11.68
CA PRO A 25 -1.53 -3.05 12.26
C PRO A 25 -0.70 -4.33 12.34
N ASP A 26 -1.26 -5.49 11.99
CA ASP A 26 -0.59 -6.79 12.10
C ASP A 26 -0.30 -7.34 10.71
N ASP A 27 0.88 -6.99 10.20
CA ASP A 27 1.38 -7.34 8.87
C ASP A 27 1.54 -8.85 8.66
N SER A 28 1.83 -9.59 9.72
CA SER A 28 1.93 -11.06 9.70
C SER A 28 0.64 -11.77 9.28
N ARG A 29 -0.52 -11.08 9.39
CA ARG A 29 -1.83 -11.59 8.95
C ARG A 29 -2.27 -11.07 7.59
N TRP A 30 -1.49 -10.21 6.96
CA TRP A 30 -1.83 -9.67 5.66
C TRP A 30 -1.82 -10.78 4.59
N ASN A 31 -2.80 -10.68 3.70
CA ASN A 31 -2.90 -11.51 2.53
C ASN A 31 -3.59 -10.70 1.42
N LEU A 32 -3.65 -11.27 0.21
CA LEU A 32 -4.24 -10.61 -0.95
C LEU A 32 -5.69 -10.12 -0.76
N LYS A 33 -6.44 -10.67 0.20
CA LYS A 33 -7.81 -10.24 0.51
C LYS A 33 -7.90 -9.25 1.66
N THR A 34 -6.79 -8.95 2.33
CA THR A 34 -6.76 -7.91 3.37
C THR A 34 -7.18 -6.60 2.74
N GLU A 35 -8.16 -5.96 3.37
CA GLU A 35 -8.66 -4.65 2.96
C GLU A 35 -7.85 -3.55 3.61
N GLY A 36 -7.52 -2.54 2.81
CA GLY A 36 -6.91 -1.29 3.22
C GLY A 36 -7.73 -0.10 2.76
N VAL A 37 -7.25 1.11 3.04
CA VAL A 37 -7.90 2.36 2.66
C VAL A 37 -6.83 3.40 2.31
N PHE A 38 -7.05 4.15 1.23
CA PHE A 38 -6.17 5.27 0.88
C PHE A 38 -6.54 6.54 1.65
N SER A 39 -5.51 7.28 2.03
CA SER A 39 -5.57 8.57 2.72
C SER A 39 -4.80 9.62 1.93
N LEU A 40 -5.18 10.87 2.08
CA LEU A 40 -4.46 12.00 1.47
C LEU A 40 -3.10 12.18 2.16
N ASP A 41 -2.16 12.82 1.48
CA ASP A 41 -0.85 13.11 2.05
C ASP A 41 -0.96 14.17 3.14
N SER A 42 -0.32 13.91 4.28
CA SER A 42 -0.21 14.84 5.41
C SER A 42 0.39 16.20 5.02
N VAL A 43 1.23 16.26 3.97
CA VAL A 43 1.89 17.49 3.51
C VAL A 43 0.90 18.55 3.02
N ASP A 44 -0.31 18.12 2.60
CA ASP A 44 -1.36 19.02 2.12
C ASP A 44 -2.15 19.69 3.28
N PHE A 45 -1.86 19.30 4.52
CA PHE A 45 -2.59 19.72 5.72
C PHE A 45 -1.68 20.49 6.69
N HIS A 46 -2.30 21.19 7.63
CA HIS A 46 -1.55 21.82 8.72
C HIS A 46 -0.92 20.74 9.61
N TYR A 47 0.28 21.01 10.16
CA TYR A 47 1.11 20.00 10.84
C TYR A 47 0.50 19.34 12.08
N ASP A 48 -0.57 19.93 12.64
CA ASP A 48 -1.32 19.42 13.79
C ASP A 48 -2.71 18.88 13.41
N SER A 49 -3.04 18.85 12.11
CA SER A 49 -4.30 18.32 11.60
C SER A 49 -4.25 16.81 11.50
N ASP A 50 -5.36 16.17 11.78
CA ASP A 50 -5.58 14.74 11.55
C ASP A 50 -6.66 14.52 10.46
N GLU A 51 -7.10 15.58 9.76
CA GLU A 51 -8.24 15.51 8.83
C GLU A 51 -8.00 14.61 7.61
N PHE A 52 -6.73 14.41 7.25
CA PHE A 52 -6.34 13.50 6.18
C PHE A 52 -6.55 12.03 6.56
N LEU A 53 -6.45 11.70 7.86
CA LEU A 53 -6.47 10.32 8.33
C LEU A 53 -7.85 9.68 8.15
N PRO A 54 -7.91 8.43 7.64
CA PRO A 54 -9.14 7.68 7.56
C PRO A 54 -9.59 7.25 8.97
N VAL A 55 -10.89 7.01 9.16
CA VAL A 55 -11.44 6.58 10.46
C VAL A 55 -10.76 5.30 10.98
N GLN A 56 -10.34 4.41 10.06
CA GLN A 56 -9.61 3.19 10.39
C GLN A 56 -8.26 3.47 11.05
N ALA A 57 -7.56 4.54 10.66
CA ALA A 57 -6.32 4.96 11.32
C ALA A 57 -6.63 5.65 12.65
N LYS A 58 -7.60 6.58 12.67
CA LYS A 58 -7.97 7.35 13.88
C LYS A 58 -8.47 6.47 15.02
N GLU A 59 -9.29 5.48 14.72
CA GLU A 59 -10.02 4.69 15.72
C GLU A 59 -9.60 3.22 15.72
N GLY A 60 -9.24 2.67 14.56
CA GLY A 60 -8.91 1.25 14.37
C GLY A 60 -7.43 0.92 14.53
N GLY A 61 -6.58 1.93 14.73
CA GLY A 61 -5.13 1.76 14.85
C GLY A 61 -4.47 1.23 13.58
N TRP A 62 -5.09 1.43 12.41
CA TRP A 62 -4.46 1.09 11.14
C TRP A 62 -3.23 1.94 10.92
N ILE A 63 -2.23 1.35 10.29
CA ILE A 63 -0.92 1.97 10.07
C ILE A 63 -0.82 2.45 8.63
N GLU A 64 -0.14 3.57 8.47
CA GLU A 64 0.36 4.03 7.18
C GLU A 64 1.38 3.02 6.66
N THR A 65 1.28 2.63 5.39
CA THR A 65 2.18 1.65 4.78
C THR A 65 3.02 2.23 3.67
N LEU A 66 2.52 2.21 2.43
CA LEU A 66 3.19 2.74 1.26
C LEU A 66 2.25 3.68 0.53
N ASP A 67 2.80 4.73 -0.05
CA ASP A 67 2.07 5.59 -0.97
C ASP A 67 1.90 4.93 -2.35
N ASN A 68 0.94 5.42 -3.13
CA ASN A 68 0.66 4.83 -4.44
C ASN A 68 1.86 4.89 -5.40
N ALA A 69 2.70 5.94 -5.35
CA ALA A 69 3.85 6.03 -6.23
C ALA A 69 4.88 4.93 -5.91
N SER A 70 5.16 4.70 -4.61
CA SER A 70 6.00 3.58 -4.19
C SER A 70 5.42 2.22 -4.63
N ILE A 71 4.10 2.04 -4.53
CA ILE A 71 3.42 0.80 -4.99
C ILE A 71 3.59 0.60 -6.51
N GLU A 72 3.44 1.65 -7.32
CA GLU A 72 3.67 1.61 -8.76
C GLU A 72 5.13 1.23 -9.09
N GLU A 73 6.10 1.81 -8.39
CA GLU A 73 7.52 1.49 -8.57
C GLU A 73 7.84 0.04 -8.22
N ILE A 74 7.27 -0.51 -7.14
CA ILE A 74 7.43 -1.91 -6.74
C ILE A 74 6.91 -2.85 -7.83
N ILE A 75 5.74 -2.55 -8.39
CA ILE A 75 5.12 -3.36 -9.44
C ILE A 75 5.95 -3.31 -10.72
N GLU A 76 6.42 -2.11 -11.11
CA GLU A 76 7.28 -1.95 -12.29
C GLU A 76 8.62 -2.66 -12.12
N ASN A 77 9.23 -2.56 -10.94
CA ASN A 77 10.47 -3.27 -10.61
C ASN A 77 10.29 -4.80 -10.76
N ALA A 78 9.21 -5.37 -10.22
CA ALA A 78 8.91 -6.79 -10.37
C ALA A 78 8.66 -7.19 -11.83
N ARG A 79 7.99 -6.33 -12.62
CA ARG A 79 7.80 -6.53 -14.07
C ARG A 79 9.11 -6.51 -14.84
N ILE A 80 10.04 -5.63 -14.51
CA ILE A 80 11.36 -5.56 -15.14
C ILE A 80 12.15 -6.86 -14.88
N GLN A 81 12.09 -7.41 -13.67
CA GLN A 81 12.82 -8.62 -13.30
C GLN A 81 12.20 -9.90 -13.88
N LEU A 82 10.87 -10.04 -13.83
CA LEU A 82 10.15 -11.28 -14.13
C LEU A 82 9.39 -11.29 -15.46
N GLY A 83 9.22 -10.12 -16.08
CA GLY A 83 8.40 -9.92 -17.28
C GLY A 83 6.90 -9.92 -17.01
N ASN A 84 6.36 -11.02 -16.47
CA ASN A 84 4.94 -11.15 -16.13
C ASN A 84 4.76 -11.77 -14.73
N PRO A 85 5.00 -10.99 -13.66
CA PRO A 85 4.91 -11.47 -12.30
C PRO A 85 3.48 -11.91 -11.95
N SER A 86 3.39 -13.00 -11.20
CA SER A 86 2.17 -13.43 -10.55
C SER A 86 1.78 -12.47 -9.43
N ILE A 87 0.50 -12.47 -9.06
CA ILE A 87 0.01 -11.64 -7.96
C ILE A 87 0.68 -11.96 -6.62
N ASN A 88 1.16 -13.20 -6.42
CA ASN A 88 1.90 -13.57 -5.22
C ASN A 88 3.32 -12.98 -5.22
N GLU A 89 3.97 -12.89 -6.38
CA GLU A 89 5.28 -12.22 -6.51
C GLU A 89 5.14 -10.72 -6.27
N LEU A 90 4.09 -10.08 -6.80
CA LEU A 90 3.79 -8.68 -6.50
C LEU A 90 3.52 -8.45 -5.01
N PHE A 91 2.78 -9.35 -4.37
CA PHE A 91 2.51 -9.26 -2.93
C PHE A 91 3.78 -9.45 -2.09
N ASN A 92 4.65 -10.37 -2.48
CA ASN A 92 5.95 -10.55 -1.81
C ASN A 92 6.83 -9.30 -1.97
N ALA A 93 6.86 -8.68 -3.15
CA ALA A 93 7.59 -7.43 -3.37
C ALA A 93 7.02 -6.28 -2.53
N PHE A 94 5.70 -6.16 -2.45
CA PHE A 94 5.03 -5.18 -1.59
C PHE A 94 5.42 -5.35 -0.12
N LEU A 95 5.35 -6.59 0.40
CA LEU A 95 5.72 -6.88 1.79
C LEU A 95 7.20 -6.60 2.05
N PHE A 96 8.08 -7.04 1.15
CA PHE A 96 9.52 -6.82 1.28
C PHE A 96 9.86 -5.34 1.31
N TYR A 97 9.28 -4.54 0.41
CA TYR A 97 9.51 -3.09 0.41
C TYR A 97 8.99 -2.44 1.69
N PHE A 98 7.79 -2.79 2.14
CA PHE A 98 7.25 -2.27 3.41
C PHE A 98 8.14 -2.60 4.62
N GLN A 99 8.77 -3.78 4.64
CA GLN A 99 9.58 -4.24 5.76
C GLN A 99 11.03 -3.76 5.72
N ASP A 100 11.63 -3.70 4.53
CA ASP A 100 13.06 -3.48 4.32
C ASP A 100 13.38 -2.15 3.65
N ASP A 101 12.37 -1.37 3.22
CA ASP A 101 12.52 -0.12 2.45
C ASP A 101 13.45 -0.30 1.23
N ALA A 102 13.24 -1.40 0.51
CA ALA A 102 14.08 -1.84 -0.60
C ALA A 102 13.28 -2.67 -1.61
N PHE A 103 13.74 -2.68 -2.87
CA PHE A 103 13.22 -3.59 -3.88
C PHE A 103 13.77 -5.00 -3.67
N ILE A 104 12.90 -6.01 -3.72
CA ILE A 104 13.30 -7.42 -3.67
C ILE A 104 14.02 -7.83 -4.96
N GLU A 105 15.00 -8.71 -4.85
CA GLU A 105 15.60 -9.42 -5.99
C GLU A 105 15.00 -10.82 -6.12
N PHE A 106 14.51 -11.18 -7.31
CA PHE A 106 13.81 -12.46 -7.58
C PHE A 106 14.70 -13.59 -8.08
#